data_AF-A0A935LZK3-F1
#
_entry.id   AF-A0A935LZK3-F1
#
_cell.length_a   1.000
_cell.length_b   1.000
_cell.length_c   1.000
_cell.angle_alpha   90.00
_cell.angle_beta   90.00
_cell.angle_gamma   90.00
#
_symmetry.space_group_name_H-M   'P 1'
#
loop_
_entity.id
_entity.type
_entity.pdbx_description
1 polymer ?
#
loop_
_entity_poly.entity_id
_entity_poly.type
_entity_poly.pdbx_seq_one_letter_code
_entity_poly.pdbx_strand_id
1 'polypeptide(L)'
;MRAIDAIEKITLKHPNYLIKHKNEILNLSTVAHDKELKWHLAQIIPRLSLTPHELTKAWKLLTNWALDKNNSRIVRVNSIQGLFEMLKENNELTQDFALTLTELEKEHIPSINARIRSIKNKI
;
A
#
# COMPACT_ATOMS: atom_id res chain seq x y z
N MET A 1 -15.67 8.46 5.32
CA MET A 1 -15.47 7.57 4.15
C MET A 1 -15.52 8.29 2.80
N ARG A 2 -16.58 9.02 2.45
CA ARG A 2 -16.76 9.61 1.09
C ARG A 2 -15.60 10.48 0.58
N ALA A 3 -14.93 11.24 1.45
CA ALA A 3 -13.86 12.13 1.05
C ALA A 3 -12.61 11.39 0.53
N ILE A 4 -12.11 10.40 1.28
CA ILE A 4 -10.90 9.67 0.87
C ILE A 4 -11.15 8.78 -0.34
N ASP A 5 -12.36 8.23 -0.50
CA ASP A 5 -12.77 7.50 -1.71
C ASP A 5 -12.75 8.42 -2.95
N ALA A 6 -13.29 9.63 -2.85
CA ALA A 6 -13.23 10.61 -3.92
C ALA A 6 -11.79 11.02 -4.26
N ILE A 7 -10.94 11.23 -3.25
CA ILE A 7 -9.52 11.54 -3.43
C ILE A 7 -8.80 10.37 -4.12
N GLU A 8 -9.03 9.12 -3.68
CA GLU A 8 -8.45 7.94 -4.31
C GLU A 8 -8.84 7.88 -5.80
N LYS A 9 -10.13 8.06 -6.11
CA LYS A 9 -10.61 7.95 -7.50
C LYS A 9 -10.09 9.06 -8.40
N ILE A 10 -10.11 10.32 -7.96
CA ILE A 10 -9.66 11.45 -8.80
C ILE A 10 -8.15 11.38 -9.06
N THR A 11 -7.38 10.92 -8.07
CA THR A 11 -5.91 10.86 -8.15
C THR A 11 -5.39 9.67 -8.93
N LEU A 12 -6.25 8.74 -9.35
CA LEU A 12 -5.90 7.72 -10.35
C LEU A 12 -5.52 8.36 -11.69
N LYS A 13 -6.20 9.45 -12.07
CA LYS A 13 -5.94 10.18 -13.31
C LYS A 13 -5.12 11.46 -13.09
N HIS A 14 -5.15 12.00 -11.88
CA HIS A 14 -4.51 13.27 -11.52
C HIS A 14 -3.65 13.13 -10.25
N PRO A 15 -2.56 12.34 -10.28
CA PRO A 15 -1.70 12.14 -9.10
C PRO A 15 -1.04 13.44 -8.62
N ASN A 16 -0.87 14.42 -9.52
CA ASN A 16 -0.35 15.75 -9.20
C ASN A 16 -1.19 16.52 -8.16
N TYR A 17 -2.46 16.17 -7.96
CA TYR A 17 -3.28 16.76 -6.90
C TYR A 17 -2.81 16.38 -5.49
N LEU A 18 -2.01 15.31 -5.35
CA LEU A 18 -1.46 14.87 -4.07
C LEU A 18 -0.21 15.65 -3.65
N ILE A 19 0.46 16.35 -4.58
CA ILE A 19 1.79 16.96 -4.35
C ILE A 19 1.80 17.88 -3.13
N LYS A 20 0.78 18.75 -3.01
CA LYS A 20 0.66 19.72 -1.91
C LYS A 20 0.21 19.11 -0.58
N HIS A 21 -0.17 17.83 -0.58
CA HIS A 21 -0.76 17.14 0.57
C HIS A 21 0.03 15.91 1.00
N LYS A 22 1.25 15.70 0.45
CA LYS A 22 2.07 14.52 0.71
C LYS A 22 2.30 14.31 2.21
N ASN A 23 2.70 15.36 2.92
CA ASN A 23 3.05 15.26 4.35
C ASN A 23 1.82 14.95 5.20
N GLU A 24 0.69 15.58 4.89
CA GLU A 24 -0.59 15.37 5.55
C GLU A 24 -1.08 13.93 5.35
N ILE A 25 -0.93 13.38 4.14
CA ILE A 25 -1.31 12.01 3.82
C ILE A 25 -0.42 11.01 4.58
N LEU A 26 0.90 11.23 4.58
CA LEU A 26 1.83 10.36 5.32
C LEU A 26 1.56 10.40 6.82
N ASN A 27 1.34 11.59 7.39
CA ASN A 27 0.98 11.76 8.80
C ASN A 27 -0.38 11.14 9.13
N LEU A 28 -1.38 11.31 8.27
CA LEU A 28 -2.69 10.66 8.45
C LEU A 28 -2.56 9.14 8.46
N SER A 29 -1.66 8.59 7.65
CA SER A 29 -1.44 7.15 7.54
C SER A 29 -0.81 6.54 8.80
N THR A 30 -0.09 7.30 9.62
CA THR A 30 0.48 6.78 10.88
C THR A 30 -0.56 6.67 12.00
N VAL A 31 -1.65 7.44 11.93
CA VAL A 31 -2.71 7.49 12.95
C VAL A 31 -4.04 6.88 12.47
N ALA A 32 -4.08 6.33 11.26
CA ALA A 32 -5.29 5.73 10.70
C ALA A 32 -5.66 4.44 11.46
N HIS A 33 -6.78 4.46 12.17
CA HIS A 33 -7.35 3.28 12.83
C HIS A 33 -8.47 2.63 12.01
N ASP A 34 -9.27 3.45 11.34
CA ASP A 34 -10.40 2.97 10.54
C ASP A 34 -9.93 2.13 9.34
N LYS A 35 -10.48 0.93 9.20
CA LYS A 35 -10.09 -0.04 8.16
C LYS A 35 -10.25 0.52 6.74
N GLU A 36 -11.22 1.40 6.59
CA GLU A 36 -11.80 1.81 5.33
C GLU A 36 -11.01 3.07 4.86
N LEU A 37 -10.56 3.91 5.79
CA LEU A 37 -9.46 4.86 5.58
C LEU A 37 -8.15 4.17 5.21
N LYS A 38 -7.72 3.14 5.97
CA LYS A 38 -6.46 2.41 5.69
C LYS A 38 -6.43 1.83 4.27
N TRP A 39 -7.52 1.22 3.82
CA TRP A 39 -7.53 0.59 2.48
C TRP A 39 -7.36 1.61 1.36
N HIS A 40 -7.76 2.87 1.58
CA HIS A 40 -7.73 3.91 0.55
C HIS A 40 -6.34 4.54 0.56
N LEU A 41 -5.80 4.80 1.75
CA LEU A 41 -4.43 5.26 1.92
C LEU A 41 -3.41 4.29 1.31
N ALA A 42 -3.61 2.97 1.47
CA ALA A 42 -2.74 1.96 0.85
C ALA A 42 -2.66 2.05 -0.68
N GLN A 43 -3.70 2.58 -1.32
CA GLN A 43 -3.76 2.79 -2.77
C GLN A 43 -3.27 4.18 -3.21
N ILE A 44 -3.31 5.17 -2.30
CA ILE A 44 -2.87 6.55 -2.53
C ILE A 44 -1.37 6.71 -2.30
N ILE A 45 -0.81 6.10 -1.25
CA ILE A 45 0.60 6.20 -0.87
C ILE A 45 1.57 5.94 -2.04
N PRO A 46 1.38 4.91 -2.89
CA PRO A 46 2.28 4.65 -4.02
C PRO A 46 2.30 5.75 -5.08
N ARG A 47 1.34 6.68 -5.08
CA ARG A 47 1.20 7.77 -6.06
C ARG A 47 1.90 9.05 -5.58
N LEU A 48 2.46 9.04 -4.38
CA LEU A 48 3.15 10.18 -3.79
C LEU A 48 4.59 10.26 -4.34
N SER A 49 5.07 11.46 -4.61
CA SER A 49 6.50 11.68 -4.89
C SER A 49 7.30 11.65 -3.59
N LEU A 50 7.77 10.45 -3.22
CA LEU A 50 8.48 10.18 -1.98
C LEU A 50 9.98 10.44 -2.12
N THR A 51 10.57 11.10 -1.13
CA THR A 51 12.03 11.09 -0.91
C THR A 51 12.49 9.71 -0.44
N PRO A 52 13.80 9.37 -0.51
CA PRO A 52 14.29 8.08 -0.04
C PRO A 52 13.90 7.76 1.41
N HIS A 53 13.91 8.76 2.31
CA HIS A 53 13.49 8.57 3.71
C HIS A 53 11.99 8.31 3.86
N GLU A 54 11.17 9.02 3.09
CA GLU A 54 9.71 8.82 3.09
C GLU A 54 9.33 7.48 2.46
N LEU A 55 10.06 7.06 1.42
CA LEU A 55 9.92 5.75 0.79
C LEU A 55 10.11 4.64 1.82
N THR A 56 11.21 4.67 2.59
CA THR A 56 11.46 3.67 3.65
C THR A 56 10.32 3.62 4.68
N LYS A 57 9.80 4.79 5.09
CA LYS A 57 8.68 4.87 6.05
C LYS A 57 7.38 4.32 5.47
N ALA A 58 7.04 4.72 4.25
CA ALA A 58 5.84 4.28 3.55
C ALA A 58 5.88 2.76 3.29
N TRP A 59 7.03 2.25 2.87
CA TRP A 59 7.26 0.82 2.68
C TRP A 59 7.02 0.05 3.96
N LYS A 60 7.68 0.44 5.06
CA LYS A 60 7.51 -0.19 6.37
C LYS A 60 6.06 -0.14 6.85
N LEU A 61 5.36 0.97 6.62
CA LEU A 61 3.95 1.12 7.00
C LEU A 61 3.06 0.13 6.24
N LEU A 62 3.19 0.04 4.92
CA LEU A 62 2.39 -0.89 4.12
C LEU A 62 2.72 -2.35 4.40
N THR A 63 4.00 -2.68 4.63
CA THR A 63 4.41 -4.01 5.08
C THR A 63 3.77 -4.37 6.42
N ASN A 64 3.78 -3.45 7.40
CA ASN A 64 3.11 -3.66 8.68
C ASN A 64 1.60 -3.85 8.50
N TRP A 65 0.94 -3.06 7.66
CA TRP A 65 -0.48 -3.22 7.39
C TRP A 65 -0.81 -4.55 6.69
N ALA A 66 0.06 -5.01 5.80
CA ALA A 66 -0.08 -6.29 5.11
C ALA A 66 0.09 -7.48 6.05
N LEU A 67 1.06 -7.44 6.97
CA LEU A 67 1.39 -8.54 7.90
C LEU A 67 0.51 -8.57 9.16
N ASP A 68 -0.07 -7.45 9.56
CA ASP A 68 -0.91 -7.38 10.76
C ASP A 68 -2.25 -8.13 10.54
N LYS A 69 -2.38 -9.24 11.26
CA LYS A 69 -3.54 -10.14 11.21
C LYS A 69 -4.82 -9.49 11.76
N ASN A 70 -4.72 -8.41 12.53
CA ASN A 70 -5.88 -7.66 13.02
C ASN A 70 -6.47 -6.73 11.94
N ASN A 71 -5.72 -6.44 10.87
CA ASN A 71 -6.26 -5.68 9.75
C ASN A 71 -7.22 -6.53 8.93
N SER A 72 -8.24 -5.87 8.39
CA SER A 72 -9.15 -6.51 7.44
C SER A 72 -8.40 -7.03 6.21
N ARG A 73 -8.90 -8.12 5.61
CA ARG A 73 -8.28 -8.74 4.42
C ARG A 73 -8.08 -7.75 3.27
N ILE A 74 -8.98 -6.78 3.11
CA ILE A 74 -8.91 -5.75 2.07
C ILE A 74 -7.82 -4.71 2.34
N VAL A 75 -7.61 -4.29 3.60
CA VAL A 75 -6.45 -3.46 3.95
C VAL A 75 -5.16 -4.20 3.62
N ARG A 76 -5.08 -5.48 3.99
CA ARG A 76 -3.91 -6.32 3.73
C ARG A 76 -3.65 -6.46 2.22
N VAL A 77 -4.68 -6.81 1.44
CA VAL A 77 -4.61 -6.94 -0.04
C VAL A 77 -4.20 -5.62 -0.71
N ASN A 78 -4.79 -4.49 -0.32
CA ASN A 78 -4.44 -3.20 -0.89
C ASN A 78 -3.04 -2.75 -0.48
N SER A 79 -2.56 -3.13 0.70
CA SER A 79 -1.18 -2.86 1.13
C SER A 79 -0.18 -3.65 0.28
N ILE A 80 -0.47 -4.92 -0.02
CA ILE A 80 0.34 -5.73 -0.96
C ILE A 80 0.37 -5.07 -2.35
N GLN A 81 -0.78 -4.63 -2.85
CA GLN A 81 -0.85 -3.92 -4.12
C GLN A 81 -0.03 -2.62 -4.07
N GLY A 82 -0.13 -1.86 -2.98
CA GLY A 82 0.62 -0.61 -2.83
C GLY A 82 2.13 -0.82 -2.82
N LEU A 83 2.62 -1.84 -2.10
CA LEU A 83 4.02 -2.26 -2.15
C LEU A 83 4.45 -2.63 -3.58
N PHE A 84 3.63 -3.36 -4.32
CA PHE A 84 3.93 -3.70 -5.72
C PHE A 84 3.98 -2.47 -6.64
N GLU A 85 3.09 -1.49 -6.45
CA GLU A 85 3.14 -0.24 -7.22
C GLU A 85 4.41 0.56 -6.90
N MET A 86 4.82 0.64 -5.63
CA MET A 86 6.08 1.29 -5.24
C MET A 86 7.30 0.56 -5.78
N LEU A 87 7.26 -0.78 -5.88
CA LEU A 87 8.36 -1.59 -6.40
C LEU A 87 8.74 -1.24 -7.84
N LYS A 88 7.76 -0.84 -8.68
CA LYS A 88 7.98 -0.53 -10.10
C LYS A 88 9.01 0.58 -10.34
N GLU A 89 9.16 1.48 -9.39
CA GLU A 89 10.11 2.59 -9.44
C GLU A 89 11.33 2.37 -8.53
N ASN A 90 11.35 1.30 -7.72
CA ASN A 90 12.32 1.07 -6.63
C ASN A 90 12.72 -0.42 -6.59
N ASN A 91 13.40 -0.89 -7.64
CA ASN A 91 13.75 -2.30 -7.83
C ASN A 91 14.62 -2.88 -6.71
N GLU A 92 15.35 -2.05 -5.97
CA GLU A 92 16.12 -2.44 -4.79
C GLU A 92 15.27 -3.09 -3.69
N LEU A 93 13.95 -2.84 -3.67
CA LEU A 93 13.02 -3.40 -2.69
C LEU A 93 12.47 -4.79 -3.08
N THR A 94 12.93 -5.37 -4.18
CA THR A 94 12.44 -6.67 -4.69
C THR A 94 12.58 -7.79 -3.68
N GLN A 95 13.73 -7.86 -2.98
CA GLN A 95 13.98 -8.90 -2.00
C GLN A 95 13.06 -8.76 -0.78
N ASP A 96 12.90 -7.54 -0.26
CA ASP A 96 12.00 -7.25 0.86
C ASP A 96 10.54 -7.57 0.52
N PHE A 97 10.14 -7.27 -0.72
CA PHE A 97 8.80 -7.60 -1.20
C PHE A 97 8.59 -9.11 -1.26
N ALA A 98 9.54 -9.86 -1.82
CA ALA A 98 9.47 -11.32 -1.91
C ALA A 98 9.39 -11.99 -0.53
N LEU A 99 10.15 -11.50 0.46
CA LEU A 99 10.07 -11.97 1.84
C LEU A 99 8.68 -11.71 2.44
N THR A 100 8.13 -10.51 2.22
CA THR A 100 6.78 -10.16 2.68
C THR A 100 5.72 -11.08 2.07
N LEU A 101 5.79 -11.36 0.76
CA LEU A 101 4.85 -12.27 0.10
C LEU A 101 4.96 -13.69 0.64
N THR A 102 6.18 -14.19 0.86
CA THR A 102 6.44 -15.53 1.38
C THR A 102 5.81 -15.72 2.76
N GLU A 103 5.93 -14.73 3.65
CA GLU A 103 5.29 -14.79 4.98
C GLU A 103 3.76 -14.79 4.87
N LEU A 104 3.20 -14.01 3.95
CA LEU A 104 1.76 -13.93 3.74
C LEU A 104 1.16 -15.21 3.14
N GLU A 105 1.88 -15.88 2.23
CA GLU A 105 1.42 -17.12 1.60
C GLU A 105 1.22 -18.26 2.62
N LYS A 106 2.05 -18.29 3.69
CA LYS A 106 1.96 -19.26 4.79
C LYS A 106 0.64 -19.19 5.58
N GLU A 107 -0.07 -18.06 5.51
CA GLU A 107 -1.35 -17.91 6.19
C GLU A 107 -2.53 -18.59 5.47
N HIS A 108 -2.33 -19.03 4.22
CA HIS A 108 -3.34 -19.71 3.40
C HIS A 108 -4.66 -18.93 3.23
N ILE A 109 -4.62 -17.59 3.29
CA ILE A 109 -5.81 -16.74 3.13
C ILE A 109 -6.14 -16.60 1.63
N PRO A 110 -7.32 -17.05 1.15
CA PRO A 110 -7.62 -17.10 -0.29
C PRO A 110 -7.50 -15.76 -1.01
N SER A 111 -7.99 -14.67 -0.42
CA SER A 111 -7.95 -13.33 -1.02
C SER A 111 -6.54 -12.77 -1.12
N ILE A 112 -5.69 -13.05 -0.14
CA ILE A 112 -4.28 -12.65 -0.15
C ILE A 112 -3.53 -13.46 -1.20
N ASN A 113 -3.68 -14.79 -1.20
CA ASN A 113 -3.02 -15.66 -2.18
C ASN A 113 -3.46 -15.35 -3.62
N ALA A 114 -4.74 -14.99 -3.83
CA ALA A 114 -5.21 -14.53 -5.13
C ALA A 114 -4.51 -13.24 -5.60
N ARG A 115 -4.33 -12.26 -4.70
CA ARG A 115 -3.57 -11.04 -5.00
C ARG A 115 -2.11 -11.35 -5.31
N ILE A 116 -1.47 -12.21 -4.52
CA ILE A 116 -0.07 -12.60 -4.71
C ILE A 116 0.13 -13.26 -6.08
N ARG A 117 -0.74 -14.23 -6.45
CA ARG A 117 -0.70 -14.84 -7.79
C ARG A 117 -0.89 -13.82 -8.91
N SER A 118 -1.83 -12.89 -8.75
CA SER A 118 -2.05 -11.83 -9.74
C SER A 118 -0.84 -10.91 -9.92
N ILE A 119 -0.05 -10.69 -8.87
CA ILE A 119 1.17 -9.88 -8.93
C ILE A 119 2.31 -10.67 -9.56
N LYS A 120 2.51 -11.93 -9.15
CA LYS A 120 3.54 -12.81 -9.73
C LYS A 120 3.38 -12.98 -11.26
N ASN A 121 2.15 -12.93 -11.78
CA ASN A 121 1.90 -12.99 -13.23
C ASN A 121 2.22 -11.70 -13.99
N LYS A 122 2.54 -10.60 -13.31
CA LYS A 122 2.84 -9.28 -13.89
C LYS A 122 4.32 -8.89 -13.79
N ILE A 123 5.12 -9.75 -13.16
CA ILE A 123 6.58 -9.65 -13.05
C ILE A 123 7.15 -10.61 -14.08
#